data_AF-A0A1L9QN62-F1
#
_entry.id   AF-A0A1L9QN62-F1
#
_cell.length_a   1.000
_cell.length_b   1.000
_cell.length_c   1.000
_cell.angle_alpha   90.00
_cell.angle_beta   90.00
_cell.angle_gamma   90.00
#
_symmetry.space_group_name_H-M   'P 1'
#
loop_
_entity.id
_entity.type
_entity.pdbx_description
1 polymer ?
#
loop_
_entity_poly.entity_id
_entity_poly.type
_entity_poly.pdbx_seq_one_letter_code
_entity_poly.pdbx_strand_id
1 'polypeptide(L)'
;MTVKSTIYQGYDGHDGQTPTCSHAQENEKNLPFSVGDKVWIGKRPGVITTPTNEHGEWKCKYISLKGEWKESFFSLDTLKARDAEDYAVGDKVWAITPDGGKLEAIITHPQDEKGKWGLKVKIGAMEEDWNGTYTYFSHDLEPR
;
A
#
# COMPACT_ATOMS: atom_id res chain seq x y z
N MET A 1 -44.80 1.92 -6.42
CA MET A 1 -45.71 1.97 -7.59
C MET A 1 -45.35 3.17 -8.43
N THR A 2 -45.06 2.92 -9.71
CA THR A 2 -45.24 3.81 -10.87
C THR A 2 -44.43 5.12 -10.95
N VAL A 3 -43.44 5.07 -11.84
CA VAL A 3 -42.78 6.17 -12.55
C VAL A 3 -43.76 7.12 -13.25
N LYS A 4 -43.44 8.43 -13.26
CA LYS A 4 -43.81 9.33 -14.35
C LYS A 4 -42.64 10.23 -14.72
N SER A 5 -42.03 9.92 -15.85
CA SER A 5 -41.19 10.83 -16.64
C SER A 5 -42.03 11.97 -17.21
N THR A 6 -41.49 13.17 -17.34
CA THR A 6 -41.75 14.04 -18.50
C THR A 6 -40.52 14.89 -18.76
N ILE A 7 -40.09 14.89 -20.02
CA ILE A 7 -38.94 15.56 -20.59
C ILE A 7 -39.44 16.70 -21.51
N TYR A 8 -38.64 17.79 -21.56
CA TYR A 8 -38.53 18.89 -22.54
C TYR A 8 -39.65 19.94 -22.73
N GLN A 9 -39.28 21.20 -22.48
CA GLN A 9 -39.49 22.44 -23.27
C GLN A 9 -38.56 23.50 -22.64
N GLY A 10 -37.77 24.35 -23.30
CA GLY A 10 -37.36 24.59 -24.68
C GLY A 10 -36.10 25.48 -24.63
N TYR A 11 -35.31 25.50 -25.72
CA TYR A 11 -34.21 26.43 -25.94
C TYR A 11 -34.74 27.78 -26.43
N ASP A 12 -34.18 28.91 -25.97
CA ASP A 12 -33.49 29.92 -26.80
C ASP A 12 -32.96 31.10 -25.95
N GLY A 13 -31.79 31.67 -26.31
CA GLY A 13 -31.46 33.06 -25.99
C GLY A 13 -30.30 33.38 -25.02
N HIS A 14 -29.07 33.40 -25.55
CA HIS A 14 -28.07 34.47 -25.41
C HIS A 14 -27.26 34.74 -24.11
N ASP A 15 -25.99 35.09 -24.39
CA ASP A 15 -25.01 35.84 -23.59
C ASP A 15 -24.12 35.10 -22.56
N GLY A 16 -22.86 34.90 -22.99
CA GLY A 16 -21.68 35.24 -22.20
C GLY A 16 -21.52 34.56 -20.83
N GLN A 17 -20.96 33.35 -20.83
CA GLN A 17 -20.20 32.88 -19.68
C GLN A 17 -19.10 31.93 -20.13
N THR A 18 -17.87 32.34 -19.85
CA THR A 18 -16.69 31.48 -19.84
C THR A 18 -17.02 30.21 -19.05
N PRO A 19 -16.76 28.98 -19.55
CA PRO A 19 -16.60 27.87 -18.63
C PRO A 19 -15.29 28.13 -17.90
N THR A 20 -15.45 28.72 -16.71
CA THR A 20 -14.48 28.71 -15.63
C THR A 20 -13.83 27.35 -15.56
N CYS A 21 -12.51 27.38 -15.37
CA CYS A 21 -11.68 26.26 -15.00
C CYS A 21 -12.37 25.46 -13.89
N SER A 22 -13.10 24.40 -14.25
CA SER A 22 -13.57 23.42 -13.29
C SER A 22 -12.34 22.62 -12.91
N HIS A 23 -11.61 23.15 -11.93
CA HIS A 23 -10.78 22.37 -11.04
C HIS A 23 -11.61 21.16 -10.62
N ALA A 24 -11.30 20.01 -11.20
CA ALA A 24 -11.80 18.73 -10.75
C ALA A 24 -11.18 18.49 -9.37
N GLN A 25 -11.76 19.08 -8.33
CA GLN A 25 -11.68 18.54 -6.97
C GLN A 25 -12.58 17.31 -6.95
N GLU A 26 -12.16 16.26 -7.65
CA GLU A 26 -12.86 14.99 -7.65
C GLU A 26 -12.43 14.19 -6.42
N ASN A 27 -13.22 14.33 -5.36
CA ASN A 27 -13.48 13.33 -4.33
C ASN A 27 -12.29 12.54 -3.77
N GLU A 28 -11.68 13.06 -2.71
CA GLU A 28 -10.82 12.31 -1.77
C GLU A 28 -11.52 11.10 -1.10
N LYS A 29 -12.78 10.77 -1.45
CA LYS A 29 -13.57 9.66 -0.87
C LYS A 29 -13.71 8.42 -1.75
N ASN A 30 -13.22 8.40 -3.00
CA ASN A 30 -13.26 7.23 -3.89
C ASN A 30 -11.90 6.90 -4.50
N LEU A 31 -10.83 7.27 -3.82
CA LEU A 31 -9.50 6.87 -4.26
C LEU A 31 -9.32 5.36 -4.02
N PRO A 32 -8.79 4.60 -5.00
CA PRO A 32 -8.59 3.16 -4.87
C PRO A 32 -7.55 2.80 -3.79
N PHE A 33 -6.69 3.76 -3.43
CA PHE A 33 -5.66 3.61 -2.41
C PHE A 33 -5.49 4.91 -1.62
N SER A 34 -4.93 4.80 -0.43
CA SER A 34 -4.51 5.89 0.45
C SER A 34 -2.99 5.84 0.68
N VAL A 35 -2.40 6.98 1.07
CA VAL A 35 -0.99 7.00 1.50
C VAL A 35 -0.81 6.09 2.72
N GLY A 36 0.18 5.21 2.66
CA GLY A 36 0.42 4.18 3.67
C GLY A 36 -0.19 2.81 3.33
N ASP A 37 -1.06 2.73 2.31
CA ASP A 37 -1.64 1.45 1.90
C ASP A 37 -0.55 0.50 1.38
N LYS A 38 -0.63 -0.75 1.84
CA LYS A 38 0.21 -1.86 1.41
C LYS A 38 -0.33 -2.42 0.11
N VAL A 39 0.53 -2.51 -0.90
CA VAL A 39 0.16 -2.91 -2.25
C VAL A 39 1.17 -3.91 -2.85
N TRP A 40 0.70 -4.70 -3.81
CA TRP A 40 1.54 -5.47 -4.72
C TRP A 40 1.76 -4.68 -6.01
N ILE A 41 3.02 -4.52 -6.41
CA ILE A 41 3.45 -3.97 -7.70
C ILE A 41 4.00 -5.14 -8.53
N GLY A 42 3.11 -5.78 -9.29
CA GLY A 42 3.37 -7.09 -9.88
C GLY A 42 3.55 -8.16 -8.79
N LYS A 43 4.78 -8.66 -8.59
CA LYS A 43 5.13 -9.63 -7.52
C LYS A 43 5.94 -9.00 -6.38
N ARG A 44 6.02 -7.67 -6.32
CA ARG A 44 6.86 -6.95 -5.37
C ARG A 44 5.99 -6.22 -4.34
N PRO A 45 6.30 -6.31 -3.05
CA PRO A 45 5.59 -5.54 -2.06
C PRO A 45 5.97 -4.07 -2.17
N GLY A 46 5.00 -3.20 -1.93
CA GLY A 46 5.20 -1.78 -1.85
C GLY A 46 4.19 -1.11 -0.93
N VAL A 47 4.42 0.18 -0.72
CA VAL A 47 3.58 1.07 0.07
C VAL A 47 3.37 2.35 -0.71
N ILE A 48 2.13 2.83 -0.76
CA ILE A 48 1.80 4.12 -1.38
C ILE A 48 2.42 5.24 -0.55
N THR A 49 3.29 6.05 -1.14
CA THR A 49 3.94 7.18 -0.46
C THR A 49 3.39 8.54 -0.88
N THR A 50 2.79 8.63 -2.06
CA THR A 50 2.18 9.86 -2.55
C THR A 50 0.95 9.49 -3.37
N PRO A 51 -0.15 10.25 -3.28
CA PRO A 51 -1.29 10.10 -4.18
C PRO A 51 -0.88 10.36 -5.64
N THR A 52 -1.85 10.24 -6.53
CA THR A 52 -1.66 10.32 -7.98
C THR A 52 -0.94 11.62 -8.42
N ASN A 53 -0.06 11.52 -9.42
CA ASN A 53 0.55 12.66 -10.11
C ASN A 53 -0.39 13.23 -11.19
N GLU A 54 0.07 14.25 -11.94
CA GLU A 54 -0.69 14.83 -13.07
C GLU A 54 -1.03 13.85 -14.20
N HIS A 55 -0.37 12.68 -14.22
CA HIS A 55 -0.62 11.59 -15.16
C HIS A 55 -1.51 10.47 -14.58
N GLY A 56 -1.99 10.59 -13.34
CA GLY A 56 -2.80 9.57 -12.66
C GLY A 56 -2.00 8.40 -12.08
N GLU A 57 -0.67 8.49 -12.02
CA GLU A 57 0.21 7.45 -11.51
C GLU A 57 0.50 7.65 -10.01
N TRP A 58 0.60 6.56 -9.27
CA TRP A 58 0.79 6.55 -7.82
C TRP A 58 2.25 6.35 -7.46
N LYS A 59 2.78 7.21 -6.58
CA LYS A 59 4.15 7.01 -6.08
C LYS A 59 4.15 5.93 -5.02
N CYS A 60 4.95 4.90 -5.25
CA CYS A 60 5.09 3.78 -4.33
C CYS A 60 6.54 3.61 -3.93
N LYS A 61 6.76 3.31 -2.65
CA LYS A 61 8.02 2.76 -2.15
C LYS A 61 7.94 1.23 -2.17
N TYR A 62 8.84 0.57 -2.87
CA TYR A 62 8.76 -0.87 -3.13
C TYR A 62 10.12 -1.54 -3.01
N ILE A 63 10.12 -2.86 -2.83
CA ILE A 63 11.35 -3.64 -2.74
C ILE A 63 11.68 -4.20 -4.12
N SER A 64 12.87 -3.86 -4.60
CA SER A 64 13.40 -4.40 -5.84
C SER A 64 13.75 -5.89 -5.70
N LEU A 65 13.99 -6.59 -6.81
CA LEU A 65 14.43 -7.99 -6.79
C LEU A 65 15.75 -8.21 -6.04
N LYS A 66 16.52 -7.14 -5.81
CA LYS A 66 17.77 -7.16 -5.04
C LYS A 66 17.56 -6.92 -3.54
N GLY A 67 16.32 -6.80 -3.06
CA GLY A 67 16.00 -6.48 -1.67
C GLY A 67 16.18 -5.00 -1.30
N GLU A 68 16.51 -4.14 -2.27
CA GLU A 68 16.69 -2.70 -2.03
C GLU A 68 15.36 -1.96 -2.14
N TRP A 69 15.10 -1.05 -1.20
CA TRP A 69 13.97 -0.12 -1.27
C TRP A 69 14.19 0.92 -2.38
N LYS A 70 13.19 1.08 -3.24
CA LYS A 70 13.15 2.07 -4.31
C LYS A 70 11.81 2.80 -4.30
N GLU A 71 11.78 3.96 -4.92
CA GLU A 71 10.55 4.72 -5.14
C GLU A 71 10.34 4.94 -6.63
N SER A 72 9.11 4.75 -7.11
CA SER A 72 8.74 5.02 -8.49
C SER A 72 7.24 5.26 -8.59
N PHE A 73 6.82 5.87 -9.70
CA PHE A 73 5.41 6.01 -10.08
C PHE A 73 4.93 4.75 -10.79
N PHE A 74 3.68 4.38 -10.53
CA PHE A 74 3.02 3.19 -11.07
C PHE A 74 1.57 3.49 -11.42
N SER A 75 1.13 3.01 -12.58
CA SER A 75 -0.27 3.09 -13.01
C SER A 75 -1.16 2.17 -12.18
N LEU A 76 -2.43 2.53 -12.04
CA LEU A 76 -3.40 1.82 -11.21
C LEU A 76 -3.57 0.34 -11.59
N ASP A 77 -3.48 0.02 -12.89
CA ASP A 77 -3.57 -1.35 -13.42
C ASP A 77 -2.44 -2.28 -12.92
N THR A 78 -1.32 -1.71 -12.47
CA THR A 78 -0.18 -2.47 -11.95
C THR A 78 -0.22 -2.69 -10.45
N LEU A 79 -1.12 -1.98 -9.76
CA LEU A 79 -1.26 -1.99 -8.31
C LEU A 79 -2.41 -2.90 -7.88
N LYS A 80 -2.15 -3.73 -6.87
CA LYS A 80 -3.18 -4.51 -6.20
C LYS A 80 -3.09 -4.27 -4.70
N ALA A 81 -4.23 -4.15 -4.02
CA ALA A 81 -4.23 -4.13 -2.57
C ALA A 81 -3.57 -5.41 -2.05
N ARG A 82 -2.74 -5.28 -1.02
CA ARG A 82 -2.18 -6.42 -0.30
C ARG A 82 -2.96 -6.62 0.98
N ASP A 83 -3.56 -7.79 1.13
CA ASP A 83 -4.27 -8.17 2.34
C ASP A 83 -3.36 -8.12 3.57
N ALA A 84 -3.94 -7.81 4.73
CA ALA A 84 -3.18 -7.66 5.97
C ALA A 84 -2.55 -8.98 6.45
N GLU A 85 -3.13 -10.11 6.03
CA GLU A 85 -2.64 -11.47 6.30
C GLU A 85 -1.47 -11.87 5.40
N ASP A 86 -1.27 -11.16 4.28
CA ASP A 86 -0.17 -11.39 3.35
C ASP A 86 1.08 -10.61 3.81
N TYR A 87 1.91 -11.30 4.57
CA TYR A 87 3.25 -10.84 4.89
C TYR A 87 4.12 -10.74 3.62
N ALA A 88 5.01 -9.76 3.59
CA ALA A 88 6.02 -9.66 2.55
C ALA A 88 7.35 -9.15 3.09
N VAL A 89 8.40 -9.34 2.28
CA VAL A 89 9.70 -8.71 2.55
C VAL A 89 9.51 -7.21 2.75
N GLY A 90 10.19 -6.67 3.75
CA GLY A 90 10.15 -5.30 4.23
C GLY A 90 9.08 -4.97 5.25
N ASP A 91 8.15 -5.88 5.52
CA ASP A 91 7.12 -5.64 6.52
C ASP A 91 7.71 -5.57 7.91
N LYS A 92 7.33 -4.52 8.64
CA LYS A 92 7.53 -4.42 10.08
C LYS A 92 6.46 -5.27 10.77
N VAL A 93 6.89 -6.20 11.59
CA VAL A 93 6.04 -7.14 12.32
C VAL A 93 6.52 -7.24 13.77
N TRP A 94 5.66 -7.75 14.65
CA TRP A 94 6.08 -8.25 15.95
C TRP A 94 6.40 -9.73 15.82
N ALA A 95 7.63 -10.11 16.16
CA ALA A 95 8.04 -11.50 16.28
C ALA A 95 7.80 -11.97 17.72
N ILE A 96 6.99 -13.03 17.88
CA ILE A 96 6.66 -13.60 19.17
C ILE A 96 7.76 -14.57 19.59
N THR A 97 8.39 -14.33 20.74
CA THR A 97 9.39 -15.24 21.30
C THR A 97 8.72 -16.44 21.98
N PRO A 98 9.43 -17.57 22.19
CA PRO A 98 8.87 -18.71 22.90
C PRO A 98 8.33 -18.39 24.31
N ASP A 99 8.88 -17.36 24.95
CA ASP A 99 8.44 -16.86 26.27
C ASP A 99 7.20 -15.94 26.18
N GLY A 100 6.64 -15.73 24.98
CA GLY A 100 5.51 -14.84 24.74
C GLY A 100 5.86 -13.35 24.63
N GLY A 101 7.15 -13.01 24.59
CA GLY A 101 7.62 -11.64 24.37
C GLY A 101 7.42 -11.20 22.92
N LYS A 102 7.27 -9.89 22.70
CA LYS A 102 7.19 -9.31 21.35
C LYS A 102 8.47 -8.56 21.03
N LEU A 103 9.14 -8.95 19.96
CA LEU A 103 10.31 -8.27 19.44
C LEU A 103 9.96 -7.58 18.12
N GLU A 104 10.44 -6.36 17.95
CA GLU A 104 10.28 -5.65 16.70
C GLU A 104 11.12 -6.32 15.61
N ALA A 105 10.49 -6.69 14.50
CA ALA A 105 11.18 -7.39 13.42
C ALA A 105 10.81 -6.81 12.05
N ILE A 106 11.70 -6.99 11.08
CA ILE A 106 11.47 -6.69 9.67
C ILE A 106 11.71 -7.96 8.86
N ILE A 107 10.74 -8.35 8.03
CA ILE A 107 10.91 -9.46 7.10
C ILE A 107 11.97 -9.07 6.07
N THR A 108 13.03 -9.86 5.95
CA THR A 108 14.14 -9.60 5.01
C THR A 108 14.20 -10.62 3.88
N HIS A 109 13.62 -11.81 4.07
CA HIS A 109 13.63 -12.89 3.09
C HIS A 109 12.24 -13.51 2.96
N PRO A 110 11.88 -14.01 1.76
CA PRO A 110 10.63 -14.75 1.56
C PRO A 110 10.60 -16.03 2.39
N GLN A 111 9.44 -16.68 2.44
CA GLN A 111 9.31 -17.99 3.09
C GLN A 111 10.27 -19.01 2.48
N ASP A 112 10.95 -19.75 3.35
CA ASP A 112 11.73 -20.92 2.98
C ASP A 112 10.82 -22.13 2.67
N GLU A 113 11.42 -23.27 2.30
CA GLU A 113 10.69 -24.52 2.01
C GLU A 113 9.90 -25.07 3.21
N LYS A 114 10.14 -24.55 4.41
CA LYS A 114 9.43 -24.90 5.64
C LYS A 114 8.33 -23.89 6.00
N GLY A 115 8.09 -22.88 5.15
CA GLY A 115 7.09 -21.84 5.39
C GLY A 115 7.51 -20.78 6.41
N LYS A 116 8.81 -20.65 6.69
CA LYS A 116 9.35 -19.66 7.64
C LYS A 116 9.88 -18.43 6.92
N TRP A 117 9.50 -17.26 7.41
CA TRP A 117 10.04 -15.98 6.97
C TRP A 117 11.41 -15.76 7.57
N GLY A 118 12.34 -15.19 6.79
CA GLY A 118 13.61 -14.68 7.34
C GLY A 118 13.42 -13.24 7.80
N LEU A 119 13.72 -12.94 9.07
CA LEU A 119 13.56 -11.63 9.67
C LEU A 119 14.86 -11.13 10.29
N LYS A 120 15.05 -9.80 10.23
CA LYS A 120 15.94 -9.10 11.12
C LYS A 120 15.14 -8.72 12.36
N VAL A 121 15.67 -9.01 13.54
CA VAL A 121 14.97 -8.74 14.82
C VAL A 121 15.76 -7.70 15.59
N LYS A 122 15.08 -6.72 16.16
CA LYS A 122 15.66 -5.71 17.04
C LYS A 122 15.77 -6.28 18.45
N ILE A 123 16.97 -6.69 18.85
CA ILE A 123 17.27 -7.24 20.18
C ILE A 123 18.03 -6.18 20.98
N GLY A 124 17.30 -5.14 21.41
CA GLY A 124 17.85 -4.02 22.18
C GLY A 124 17.17 -2.67 21.88
N ALA A 125 17.62 -1.62 22.55
CA ALA A 125 16.99 -0.29 22.47
C ALA A 125 17.56 0.60 21.36
N MET A 126 18.80 0.36 20.92
CA MET A 126 19.54 1.16 19.94
C MET A 126 19.20 0.76 18.50
N GLU A 127 19.44 1.64 17.53
CA GLU A 127 19.24 1.32 16.11
C GLU A 127 20.23 0.28 15.58
N GLU A 128 21.35 0.06 16.27
CA GLU A 128 22.37 -0.93 15.91
C GLU A 128 21.98 -2.36 16.34
N ASP A 129 20.90 -2.51 17.11
CA ASP A 129 20.44 -3.79 17.70
C ASP A 129 19.69 -4.71 16.72
N TRP A 130 19.72 -4.43 15.42
CA TRP A 130 19.21 -5.35 14.39
C TRP A 130 20.18 -6.54 14.23
N ASN A 131 20.06 -7.50 15.14
CA ASN A 131 20.82 -8.74 15.13
C ASN A 131 20.44 -9.63 13.95
N GLY A 132 21.24 -10.68 13.71
CA GLY A 132 21.25 -11.52 12.50
C GLY A 132 19.90 -12.04 12.00
N THR A 133 19.90 -12.71 10.84
CA THR A 133 18.66 -13.21 10.24
C THR A 133 18.14 -14.42 11.02
N TYR A 134 16.98 -14.27 11.66
CA TYR A 134 16.23 -15.35 12.32
C TYR A 134 15.08 -15.83 11.44
N THR A 135 14.58 -17.04 11.68
CA THR A 135 13.45 -17.59 10.92
C THR A 135 12.24 -17.85 11.80
N TYR A 136 11.07 -17.33 11.40
CA TYR A 136 9.81 -17.43 12.14
C TYR A 136 8.68 -17.95 11.25
N PHE A 137 7.75 -18.70 11.82
CA PHE A 137 6.51 -19.05 11.12
C PHE A 137 5.55 -17.87 11.09
N SER A 138 4.65 -17.83 10.10
CA SER A 138 3.63 -16.77 10.02
C SER A 138 2.75 -16.67 11.27
N HIS A 139 2.52 -17.77 12.00
CA HIS A 139 1.72 -17.78 13.23
C HIS A 139 2.46 -17.20 14.45
N ASP A 140 3.79 -17.06 14.36
CA ASP A 140 4.62 -16.40 15.38
C ASP A 140 4.87 -14.93 15.03
N LEU A 141 4.17 -14.40 14.03
CA LEU A 141 4.26 -13.02 13.58
C LEU A 141 2.91 -12.33 13.75
N GLU A 142 2.95 -11.07 14.17
CA GLU A 142 1.79 -10.20 14.18
C GLU A 142 2.07 -8.91 13.38
N PRO A 143 1.06 -8.33 12.71
CA PRO A 143 1.18 -7.00 12.15
C PRO A 143 1.52 -5.98 13.24
N ARG A 144 2.43 -5.05 12.93
CA ARG A 144 2.79 -3.95 13.81
C ARG A 144 1.94 -2.71 13.60
#